data_AF-A0A4Q3RWC6-F1
#
_entry.id   AF-A0A4Q3RWC6-F1
#
_cell.length_a   1.000
_cell.length_b   1.000
_cell.length_c   1.000
_cell.angle_alpha   90.00
_cell.angle_beta   90.00
_cell.angle_gamma   90.00
#
_symmetry.space_group_name_H-M   'P 1'
#
loop_
_entity.id
_entity.type
_entity.pdbx_description
1 polymer ?
#
loop_
_entity_poly.entity_id
_entity_poly.type
_entity_poly.pdbx_seq_one_letter_code
_entity_poly.pdbx_strand_id
1 'polypeptide(L)' 'PTVTAWLHAFASNLTSIALRAVPLGQTDGVAVLSALEPLILDTAARADASSLDDLGACALMSDIASMRHETQHVRLFIS' A
#
# COMPACT_ATOMS: atom_id res chain seq x y z
N PRO A 1 -10.15 15.40 -0.73
CA PRO A 1 -10.86 14.26 -0.08
C PRO A 1 -10.84 12.95 -0.89
N THR A 2 -10.96 13.00 -2.22
CA THR A 2 -10.92 11.80 -3.09
C THR A 2 -9.61 11.03 -2.99
N VAL A 3 -8.47 11.72 -3.06
CA VAL A 3 -7.13 11.10 -2.96
C VAL A 3 -6.94 10.42 -1.60
N THR A 4 -7.31 11.09 -0.51
CA THR A 4 -7.26 10.51 0.85
C THR A 4 -8.10 9.24 0.97
N ALA A 5 -9.35 9.26 0.48
CA ALA A 5 -10.23 8.10 0.54
C ALA A 5 -9.69 6.93 -0.30
N TRP A 6 -9.14 7.23 -1.48
CA TRP A 6 -8.49 6.23 -2.33
C TRP A 6 -7.26 5.62 -1.65
N LEU A 7 -6.37 6.44 -1.08
CA LEU A 7 -5.18 5.97 -0.36
C LEU A 7 -5.55 5.12 0.86
N HIS A 8 -6.60 5.51 1.60
CA HIS A 8 -7.09 4.72 2.71
C HIS A 8 -7.63 3.36 2.26
N ALA A 9 -8.42 3.31 1.17
CA ALA A 9 -8.91 2.06 0.61
C ALA A 9 -7.77 1.17 0.09
N PHE A 10 -6.76 1.78 -0.54
CA PHE A 10 -5.55 1.08 -1.01
C PHE A 10 -4.77 0.46 0.15
N ALA A 11 -4.48 1.25 1.20
CA ALA A 11 -3.80 0.75 2.41
C ALA A 11 -4.61 -0.35 3.12
N SER A 12 -5.93 -0.22 3.17
CA SER A 12 -6.84 -1.23 3.73
C SER A 12 -6.77 -2.55 2.97
N ASN A 13 -6.69 -2.49 1.63
CA ASN A 13 -6.54 -3.68 0.80
C ASN A 13 -5.21 -4.40 1.07
N LEU A 14 -4.09 -3.66 1.08
CA LEU A 14 -2.76 -4.21 1.40
C LEU A 14 -2.71 -4.82 2.80
N THR A 15 -3.34 -4.17 3.78
CA THR A 15 -3.43 -4.68 5.16
C THR A 15 -4.19 -6.01 5.19
N SER A 16 -5.32 -6.11 4.48
CA SER A 16 -6.10 -7.36 4.38
C SER A 16 -5.33 -8.51 3.72
N ILE A 17 -4.43 -8.20 2.77
CA ILE A 17 -3.51 -9.18 2.17
C ILE A 17 -2.46 -9.61 3.21
N ALA A 18 -1.83 -8.66 3.90
CA ALA A 18 -0.79 -8.92 4.90
C ALA A 18 -1.30 -9.79 6.05
N LEU A 19 -2.51 -9.53 6.56
CA LEU A 19 -3.12 -10.34 7.62
C LEU A 19 -3.25 -11.82 7.24
N ARG A 20 -3.56 -12.12 5.96
CA ARG A 20 -3.70 -13.50 5.46
C ARG A 20 -2.36 -14.15 5.11
N ALA A 21 -1.38 -13.35 4.70
CA ALA A 21 -0.04 -13.83 4.37
C ALA A 21 0.81 -14.17 5.61
N VAL A 22 0.64 -13.43 6.72
CA VAL A 22 1.43 -13.55 7.97
C VAL A 22 0.64 -14.21 9.13
N PRO A 23 -0.53 -14.80 8.86
CA PRO A 23 -1.62 -15.06 9.82
C PRO A 23 -1.73 -14.15 11.07
N LEU A 24 -2.00 -12.86 10.86
CA LEU A 24 -2.21 -11.89 11.95
C LEU A 24 -3.71 -11.68 12.29
N GLY A 25 -4.00 -11.13 13.47
CA GLY A 25 -5.36 -10.90 13.94
C GLY A 25 -6.02 -9.64 13.38
N GLN A 26 -7.35 -9.56 13.42
CA GLN A 26 -8.12 -8.38 12.99
C GLN A 26 -7.75 -7.10 13.76
N THR A 27 -7.47 -7.24 15.07
CA THR A 27 -7.02 -6.13 15.91
C THR A 27 -5.71 -5.53 15.42
N ASP A 28 -4.79 -6.38 14.94
CA ASP A 28 -3.51 -5.93 14.37
C ASP A 28 -3.76 -5.13 13.08
N GLY A 29 -4.73 -5.54 12.28
CA GLY A 29 -5.12 -4.82 11.06
C GLY A 29 -5.63 -3.40 11.34
N VAL A 30 -6.48 -3.24 12.34
CA VAL A 30 -6.98 -1.93 12.76
C VAL A 30 -5.85 -1.07 13.32
N ALA A 31 -4.97 -1.66 14.14
CA ALA A 31 -3.82 -0.95 14.69
C ALA A 31 -2.87 -0.45 13.59
N VAL A 32 -2.59 -1.27 12.58
CA VAL A 32 -1.79 -0.88 11.41
C VAL A 32 -2.45 0.26 10.63
N LEU A 33 -3.75 0.18 10.35
CA LEU A 33 -4.44 1.23 9.60
C LEU A 33 -4.47 2.57 10.36
N SER A 34 -4.68 2.54 11.68
CA SER A 34 -4.60 3.75 12.50
C SER A 34 -3.19 4.34 12.51
N ALA A 35 -2.15 3.50 12.58
CA ALA A 35 -0.76 3.97 12.50
C ALA A 35 -0.41 4.57 11.12
N LEU A 36 -1.11 4.17 10.04
CA LEU A 36 -0.92 4.69 8.70
C LEU A 36 -1.69 5.99 8.41
N GLU A 37 -2.68 6.37 9.24
CA GLU A 37 -3.49 7.57 8.99
C GLU A 37 -2.67 8.86 8.77
N PRO A 38 -1.67 9.20 9.60
CA PRO A 38 -0.87 10.40 9.38
C PRO A 38 -0.13 10.38 8.04
N LEU A 39 0.38 9.21 7.63
CA LEU A 39 1.10 9.04 6.37
C LEU A 39 0.16 9.15 5.17
N ILE A 40 -1.06 8.61 5.28
CA ILE A 40 -2.10 8.73 4.25
C ILE A 40 -2.46 10.20 4.04
N LEU A 41 -2.61 10.97 5.11
CA LEU A 41 -2.94 12.39 5.04
C LEU A 41 -1.79 13.20 4.42
N ASP A 42 -0.55 12.98 4.86
CA ASP A 42 0.63 13.65 4.29
C ASP A 42 0.82 13.32 2.80
N THR A 43 0.71 12.04 2.44
CA THR A 43 0.84 11.60 1.05
C THR A 43 -0.27 12.16 0.18
N ALA A 44 -1.50 12.22 0.69
CA ALA A 44 -2.62 12.84 -0.03
C ALA A 44 -2.37 14.33 -0.28
N ALA A 45 -1.92 15.07 0.74
CA ALA A 45 -1.61 16.49 0.62
C ALA A 45 -0.48 16.75 -0.38
N ARG A 46 0.57 15.90 -0.36
CA ARG A 46 1.66 15.97 -1.33
C ARG A 46 1.17 15.69 -2.75
N ALA A 47 0.39 14.64 -2.95
CA ALA A 47 -0.15 14.27 -4.25
C ALA A 47 -1.10 15.34 -4.82
N ASP A 48 -1.94 15.96 -3.98
CA ASP A 48 -2.83 17.07 -4.38
C ASP A 48 -2.05 18.32 -4.82
N ALA A 49 -0.81 18.49 -4.34
CA ALA A 49 0.07 19.61 -4.69
C ALA A 49 1.05 19.31 -5.84
N SER A 50 1.14 18.05 -6.29
CA SER A 50 2.07 17.62 -7.34
C SER A 50 1.58 17.97 -8.75
N SER A 51 2.53 18.14 -9.65
CA SER A 51 2.32 18.36 -11.08
C SER A 51 2.71 17.12 -11.90
N LEU A 52 2.50 17.16 -13.22
CA LEU A 52 2.94 16.08 -14.11
C LEU A 52 4.47 15.94 -14.16
N ASP A 53 5.21 17.01 -13.88
CA ASP A 53 6.68 16.99 -13.86
C ASP A 53 7.23 16.23 -12.65
N ASP A 54 6.40 16.01 -11.63
CA ASP A 54 6.74 15.20 -10.45
C ASP A 54 6.51 13.70 -10.66
N LEU A 55 5.98 13.30 -11.83
CA LEU A 55 5.81 11.91 -12.22
C LEU A 55 7.16 11.30 -12.64
N GLY A 56 7.42 10.07 -12.21
CA GLY A 56 8.65 9.34 -12.57
C GLY A 56 9.46 8.82 -11.38
N ALA A 57 8.90 8.83 -10.16
CA ALA A 57 9.53 8.17 -9.02
C ALA A 57 9.71 6.65 -9.28
N CYS A 58 10.81 6.08 -8.75
CA CYS A 58 11.02 4.64 -8.73
C CYS A 58 10.77 4.07 -7.33
N ALA A 59 10.00 2.99 -7.24
CA ALA A 59 9.76 2.27 -6.00
C ALA A 59 10.61 0.99 -6.00
N LEU A 60 11.92 1.14 -6.13
CA LEU A 60 12.85 0.07 -6.51
C LEU A 60 12.65 -1.24 -5.73
N MET A 61 12.44 -1.16 -4.41
CA MET A 61 12.19 -2.35 -3.58
C MET A 61 10.85 -3.01 -3.87
N SER A 62 9.80 -2.22 -4.10
CA SER A 62 8.49 -2.70 -4.53
C SER A 62 8.56 -3.34 -5.92
N ASP A 63 9.29 -2.71 -6.85
CA ASP A 63 9.47 -3.21 -8.21
C ASP A 63 10.17 -4.57 -8.19
N ILE A 64 11.26 -4.70 -7.42
CA ILE A 64 11.97 -5.97 -7.23
C ILE A 64 11.10 -7.02 -6.57
N ALA A 65 10.31 -6.66 -5.56
CA ALA A 65 9.40 -7.59 -4.90
C ALA A 65 8.33 -8.12 -5.87
N SER A 66 7.79 -7.26 -6.74
CA SER A 66 6.83 -7.65 -7.78
C SER A 66 7.46 -8.62 -8.81
N MET A 67 8.67 -8.30 -9.31
CA MET A 67 9.41 -9.20 -10.20
C MET A 67 9.67 -10.58 -9.56
N ARG A 68 9.98 -10.61 -8.26
CA ARG A 68 10.13 -11.89 -7.54
C ARG A 68 8.80 -12.64 -7.42
N HIS A 69 7.71 -11.93 -7.15
CA HIS A 69 6.37 -12.53 -7.03
C HIS A 69 5.91 -13.22 -8.31
N GLU A 70 6.28 -12.69 -9.48
CA GLU A 70 6.04 -13.36 -10.77
C GLU A 70 6.64 -14.77 -10.82
N THR A 71 7.85 -14.94 -10.26
CA THR A 71 8.58 -16.22 -10.26
C THR A 71 8.31 -17.12 -9.05
N GLN A 72 7.40 -16.73 -8.15
CA GLN A 72 7.09 -17.55 -6.98
C GLN A 72 6.38 -18.86 -7.37
N HIS A 73 6.89 -19.99 -6.88
CA HIS A 73 6.35 -21.32 -7.21
C HIS A 73 4.92 -21.54 -6.67
N VAL A 74 4.60 -20.97 -5.51
CA VAL A 74 3.24 -21.01 -4.92
C VAL A 74 2.80 -19.57 -4.71
N ARG A 75 1.66 -19.21 -5.30
CA ARG A 75 1.13 -17.85 -5.30
C ARG A 75 -0.26 -17.85 -4.69
N LEU A 76 -0.40 -17.19 -3.55
CA LEU A 76 -1.70 -16.98 -2.91
C LEU A 76 -2.44 -15.76 -3.49
N PHE A 77 -1.70 -14.90 -4.20
CA PHE A 77 -2.15 -13.61 -4.76
C PHE A 77 -1.69 -13.46 -6.22
N ILE A 78 -2.38 -12.62 -6.99
CA ILE A 78 -2.23 -12.54 -8.45
C ILE A 78 -1.14 -11.55 -8.89
N SER A 79 -0.70 -10.61 -8.05
CA SER A 79 0.38 -9.65 -8.31
C SER A 79 0.91 -9.04 -7.02
#